data_AF-A0A1Q7L8Z9-F1
#
_entry.id   AF-A0A1Q7L8Z9-F1
#
_cell.length_a   1.000
_cell.length_b   1.000
_cell.length_c   1.000
_cell.angle_alpha   90.00
_cell.angle_beta   90.00
_cell.angle_gamma   90.00
#
_symmetry.space_group_name_H-M   'P 1'
#
loop_
_entity.id
_entity.type
_entity.pdbx_description
1 polymer ?
#
loop_
_entity_poly.entity_id
_entity_poly.type
_entity_poly.pdbx_seq_one_letter_code
_entity_poly.pdbx_strand_id
1 'polypeptide(L)'
;MQLIEPLETPDWAGRNWEQEARDTSAVMRAFSEVHESRVTYYLVYATEYLLTSEGTEIRQNRRFAAIEAGMAAVADDGVPVNHYYATYASRPADLPGADTVRKGLNVACTELMALRAAPPAQDYTGPVLFEARAAASLLAQVLGPAVNGARPPISFSPVLEQMLSGLGGKSDWLGRLGARVLPPSVTVVDDPGAKESNGASLIGRYSVDDEGVRAQKVTLVENGILKGELMSRRPGSDFDQSNGHGRAAFLNDAKPTMSNLILTSTEHLSPADLKKKFLDSCRAERRSEREQYCLVVREMDNPALSLLHQEDFSELLASLAGGAGTGDRLPLVVYRVYPETGREEMIRGSRIIGLNTRALRNIAGIGNDSFVYSYMQSQINGFAGTALGAFGSAQSGLPASVVAPSLLFDELEVRGTRGEAKRLPPDDPSEVKVPLLALVAMSQTGKDNLR
;
A
#
# COMPACT_ATOMS: atom_id res chain seq x y z
N MET A 1 -30.10 -14.23 4.43
CA MET A 1 -29.01 -14.20 5.44
C MET A 1 -29.46 -13.26 6.56
N GLN A 2 -29.38 -13.64 7.84
CA GLN A 2 -29.74 -12.74 8.94
C GLN A 2 -28.55 -12.59 9.90
N LEU A 3 -28.08 -11.36 10.12
CA LEU A 3 -27.04 -11.02 11.09
C LEU A 3 -27.39 -9.67 11.71
N ILE A 4 -27.85 -9.68 12.96
CA ILE A 4 -28.27 -8.45 13.65
C ILE A 4 -27.39 -8.25 14.88
N GLU A 5 -26.29 -7.51 14.72
CA GLU A 5 -25.43 -7.14 15.83
C GLU A 5 -26.15 -6.16 16.77
N PRO A 6 -25.85 -6.17 18.08
CA PRO A 6 -26.38 -5.16 18.98
C PRO A 6 -25.88 -3.78 18.57
N LEU A 7 -26.71 -2.74 18.78
CA LEU A 7 -26.23 -1.38 18.65
C LEU A 7 -25.18 -1.13 19.73
N GLU A 8 -23.98 -0.77 19.31
CA GLU A 8 -22.93 -0.30 20.19
C GLU A 8 -22.90 1.23 20.15
N THR A 9 -22.64 1.85 21.30
CA THR A 9 -22.39 3.30 21.38
C THR A 9 -20.89 3.47 21.53
N PRO A 10 -20.22 4.20 20.64
CA PRO A 10 -18.78 4.35 20.73
C PRO A 10 -18.40 5.15 21.97
N ASP A 11 -17.38 4.67 22.68
CA ASP A 11 -16.77 5.40 23.80
C ASP A 11 -15.55 6.17 23.30
N TRP A 12 -15.66 7.49 23.31
CA TRP A 12 -14.57 8.40 22.95
C TRP A 12 -13.86 9.00 24.17
N ALA A 13 -14.36 8.78 25.38
CA ALA A 13 -13.90 9.46 26.59
C ALA A 13 -12.66 8.83 27.22
N GLY A 14 -12.24 7.64 26.76
CA GLY A 14 -11.10 6.92 27.33
C GLY A 14 -9.76 7.66 27.26
N ARG A 15 -9.60 8.63 26.34
CA ARG A 15 -8.37 9.42 26.14
C ARG A 15 -8.71 10.85 25.74
N ASN A 16 -7.81 11.79 26.03
CA ASN A 16 -7.88 13.14 25.49
C ASN A 16 -7.22 13.20 24.10
N TRP A 17 -7.97 12.78 23.09
CA TRP A 17 -7.49 12.65 21.70
C TRP A 17 -6.98 13.96 21.10
N GLU A 18 -7.61 15.08 21.44
CA GLU A 18 -7.19 16.39 20.94
C GLU A 18 -5.82 16.77 21.51
N GLN A 19 -5.65 16.66 22.83
CA GLN A 19 -4.36 16.93 23.46
C GLN A 19 -3.29 15.97 22.95
N GLU A 20 -3.63 14.70 22.78
CA GLU A 20 -2.70 13.72 22.27
C GLU A 20 -2.23 14.04 20.84
N ALA A 21 -3.15 14.41 19.94
CA ALA A 21 -2.79 14.85 18.59
C ALA A 21 -1.85 16.07 18.62
N ARG A 22 -2.09 17.04 19.52
CA ARG A 22 -1.21 18.20 19.73
C ARG A 22 0.17 17.77 20.23
N ASP A 23 0.24 16.88 21.22
CA ASP A 23 1.51 16.43 21.81
C ASP A 23 2.33 15.59 20.81
N THR A 24 1.68 14.72 20.03
CA THR A 24 2.38 13.88 19.06
C THR A 24 2.87 14.69 17.87
N SER A 25 2.08 15.65 17.39
CA SER A 25 2.50 16.51 16.27
C SER A 25 3.59 17.50 16.65
N ALA A 26 3.64 17.95 17.91
CA ALA A 26 4.66 18.88 18.40
C ALA A 26 6.09 18.35 18.27
N VAL A 27 6.28 17.03 18.27
CA VAL A 27 7.60 16.38 18.09
C VAL A 27 8.27 16.82 16.79
N MET A 28 7.49 16.99 15.71
CA MET A 28 8.04 17.34 14.41
C MET A 28 8.61 18.77 14.39
N ARG A 29 8.25 19.63 15.35
CA ARG A 29 8.82 20.99 15.47
C ARG A 29 10.29 21.00 15.87
N ALA A 30 10.82 19.89 16.38
CA ALA A 30 12.24 19.75 16.66
C ALA A 30 13.10 19.68 15.38
N PHE A 31 12.47 19.46 14.22
CA PHE A 31 13.12 19.34 12.92
C PHE A 31 12.79 20.58 12.08
N SER A 32 13.66 21.60 12.13
CA SER A 32 13.44 22.90 11.47
C SER A 32 13.26 22.84 9.95
N GLU A 33 13.77 21.77 9.32
CA GLU A 33 13.77 21.53 7.89
C GLU A 33 12.45 20.90 7.40
N VAL A 34 11.60 20.42 8.33
CA VAL A 34 10.25 19.95 8.02
C VAL A 34 9.34 21.17 7.86
N HIS A 35 8.99 21.50 6.62
CA HIS A 35 8.17 22.68 6.30
C HIS A 35 6.68 22.35 6.21
N GLU A 36 6.34 21.08 5.92
CA GLU A 36 4.97 20.60 5.92
C GLU A 36 4.85 19.35 6.77
N SER A 37 3.86 19.33 7.66
CA SER A 37 3.53 18.14 8.43
C SER A 37 2.04 18.11 8.81
N ARG A 38 1.49 16.92 8.92
CA ARG A 38 0.12 16.67 9.36
C ARG A 38 0.08 15.40 10.17
N VAL A 39 -0.65 15.41 11.29
CA VAL A 39 -1.04 14.20 12.03
C VAL A 39 -2.55 14.21 12.16
N THR A 40 -3.20 13.14 11.73
CA THR A 40 -4.65 12.98 11.78
C THR A 40 -4.99 11.73 12.56
N TYR A 41 -5.86 11.87 13.55
CA TYR A 41 -6.45 10.78 14.29
C TYR A 41 -7.83 10.50 13.69
N TYR A 42 -8.03 9.28 13.20
CA TYR A 42 -9.31 8.81 12.70
C TYR A 42 -9.89 7.85 13.72
N LEU A 43 -11.08 8.20 14.24
CA LEU A 43 -11.82 7.38 15.17
C LEU A 43 -13.19 7.13 14.53
N VAL A 44 -13.33 5.97 13.89
CA VAL A 44 -14.51 5.67 13.05
C VAL A 44 -15.38 4.63 13.73
N TYR A 45 -16.65 4.97 13.85
CA TYR A 45 -17.70 4.06 14.28
C TYR A 45 -18.93 4.31 13.40
N ALA A 46 -19.42 3.26 12.76
CA ALA A 46 -20.59 3.28 11.92
C ALA A 46 -21.43 2.03 12.18
N THR A 47 -22.74 2.18 12.19
CA THR A 47 -23.66 1.04 12.12
C THR A 47 -24.23 0.99 10.70
N GLU A 48 -23.95 -0.11 10.01
CA GLU A 48 -24.39 -0.35 8.65
C GLU A 48 -25.61 -1.27 8.64
N TYR A 49 -26.54 -0.98 7.74
CA TYR A 49 -27.75 -1.76 7.52
C TYR A 49 -27.80 -2.20 6.07
N LEU A 50 -27.98 -3.50 5.83
CA LEU A 50 -28.25 -4.05 4.51
C LEU A 50 -29.55 -4.82 4.55
N LEU A 51 -30.52 -4.37 3.76
CA LEU A 51 -31.76 -5.07 3.49
C LEU A 51 -31.88 -5.34 1.99
N THR A 52 -32.16 -6.58 1.61
CA THR A 52 -32.33 -6.95 0.19
C THR A 52 -33.71 -7.55 -0.06
N SER A 53 -34.18 -7.48 -1.31
CA SER A 53 -35.43 -8.13 -1.75
C SER A 53 -35.40 -9.66 -1.66
N GLU A 54 -34.21 -10.25 -1.49
CA GLU A 54 -34.00 -11.69 -1.29
C GLU A 54 -34.11 -12.10 0.19
N GLY A 55 -34.46 -11.17 1.07
CA GLY A 55 -34.60 -11.42 2.51
C GLY A 55 -33.27 -11.45 3.28
N THR A 56 -32.23 -10.79 2.76
CA THR A 56 -31.05 -10.49 3.59
C THR A 56 -31.36 -9.34 4.53
N GLU A 57 -31.08 -9.54 5.81
CA GLU A 57 -31.23 -8.55 6.88
C GLU A 57 -29.95 -8.52 7.71
N ILE A 58 -29.16 -7.47 7.54
CA ILE A 58 -27.89 -7.30 8.25
C ILE A 58 -27.88 -5.96 8.96
N ARG A 59 -27.45 -5.98 10.22
CA ARG A 59 -27.00 -4.83 11.00
C ARG A 59 -25.64 -5.19 11.57
N GLN A 60 -24.61 -4.42 11.22
CA GLN A 60 -23.25 -4.64 11.69
C GLN A 60 -22.60 -3.33 12.11
N ASN A 61 -21.69 -3.39 13.08
CA ASN A 61 -20.91 -2.24 13.52
C ASN A 61 -19.54 -2.26 12.86
N ARG A 62 -19.30 -1.28 11.99
CA ARG A 62 -17.97 -0.99 11.48
C ARG A 62 -17.25 -0.05 12.42
N ARG A 63 -16.07 -0.49 12.86
CA ARG A 63 -15.19 0.29 13.71
C ARG A 63 -13.75 0.08 13.30
N PHE A 64 -13.01 1.18 13.27
CA PHE A 64 -11.58 1.18 13.18
C PHE A 64 -11.06 2.52 13.71
N ALA A 65 -9.78 2.52 14.05
CA ALA A 65 -9.07 3.71 14.44
C ALA A 65 -7.71 3.74 13.75
N ALA A 66 -7.25 4.94 13.44
CA ALA A 66 -5.96 5.15 12.79
C ALA A 66 -5.29 6.42 13.31
N ILE A 67 -3.96 6.41 13.31
CA ILE A 67 -3.15 7.63 13.39
C ILE A 67 -2.31 7.64 12.13
N GLU A 68 -2.57 8.63 11.29
CA GLU A 68 -1.87 8.80 10.02
C GLU A 68 -1.15 10.15 10.03
N ALA A 69 0.09 10.16 9.57
CA ALA A 69 0.87 11.37 9.46
C ALA A 69 1.67 11.40 8.16
N GLY A 70 1.77 12.60 7.60
CA GLY A 70 2.63 12.92 6.46
C GLY A 70 3.56 14.06 6.84
N MET A 71 4.78 14.03 6.33
CA MET A 71 5.80 15.06 6.55
C MET A 71 6.64 15.23 5.31
N ALA A 72 7.04 16.48 5.04
CA ALA A 72 7.85 16.82 3.88
C ALA A 72 8.97 17.79 4.25
N ALA A 73 10.10 17.63 3.55
CA ALA A 73 11.27 18.48 3.59
C ALA A 73 11.78 18.71 2.16
N VAL A 74 12.80 19.56 2.01
CA VAL A 74 13.47 19.79 0.73
C VAL A 74 14.95 19.49 0.89
N ALA A 75 15.48 18.65 0.01
CA ALA A 75 16.90 18.33 -0.07
C ALA A 75 17.73 19.57 -0.44
N ASP A 76 19.05 19.53 -0.21
CA ASP A 76 19.93 20.69 -0.47
C ASP A 76 19.96 21.10 -1.95
N ASP A 77 19.64 20.18 -2.86
CA ASP A 77 19.51 20.40 -4.29
C ASP A 77 18.13 20.89 -4.74
N GLY A 78 17.21 21.13 -3.79
CA GLY A 78 15.86 21.62 -4.07
C GLY A 78 14.84 20.54 -4.37
N VAL A 79 15.22 19.26 -4.39
CA VAL A 79 14.28 18.16 -4.63
C VAL A 79 13.43 17.92 -3.37
N PRO A 80 12.09 17.92 -3.48
CA PRO A 80 11.23 17.57 -2.37
C PRO A 80 11.44 16.12 -1.89
N VAL A 81 11.31 15.90 -0.60
CA VAL A 81 11.36 14.56 0.01
C VAL A 81 10.25 14.44 1.04
N ASN A 82 9.62 13.27 1.12
CA ASN A 82 8.52 13.00 2.04
C ASN A 82 8.80 11.79 2.93
N HIS A 83 8.02 11.67 3.99
CA HIS A 83 7.87 10.46 4.78
C HIS A 83 6.43 10.36 5.29
N TYR A 84 6.04 9.18 5.76
CA TYR A 84 4.77 8.99 6.43
C TYR A 84 4.93 8.18 7.72
N TYR A 85 3.92 8.22 8.56
CA TYR A 85 3.74 7.33 9.70
C TYR A 85 2.28 6.88 9.72
N ALA A 86 2.04 5.59 9.94
CA ALA A 86 0.70 5.05 10.04
C ALA A 86 0.62 3.94 11.07
N THR A 87 -0.45 3.95 11.85
CA THR A 87 -0.81 2.84 12.73
C THR A 87 -2.33 2.70 12.75
N TYR A 88 -2.79 1.46 12.84
CA TYR A 88 -4.19 1.09 12.68
C TYR A 88 -4.60 0.12 13.77
N ALA A 89 -5.85 0.23 14.21
CA ALA A 89 -6.43 -0.67 15.18
C ALA A 89 -7.92 -0.86 14.91
N SER A 90 -8.49 -1.98 15.35
CA SER A 90 -9.94 -2.22 15.23
C SER A 90 -10.76 -1.36 16.18
N ARG A 91 -10.19 -0.89 17.30
CA ARG A 91 -10.85 0.02 18.24
C ARG A 91 -9.93 1.18 18.61
N PRO A 92 -10.47 2.37 18.90
CA PRO A 92 -9.70 3.49 19.43
C PRO A 92 -8.82 3.14 20.63
N ALA A 93 -9.36 2.36 21.58
CA ALA A 93 -8.64 1.95 22.79
C ALA A 93 -7.39 1.10 22.50
N ASP A 94 -7.35 0.44 21.34
CA ASP A 94 -6.24 -0.42 20.94
C ASP A 94 -5.15 0.36 20.16
N LEU A 95 -5.35 1.66 19.88
CA LEU A 95 -4.31 2.50 19.29
C LEU A 95 -3.13 2.65 20.25
N PRO A 96 -1.89 2.71 19.74
CA PRO A 96 -0.71 2.95 20.57
C PRO A 96 -0.86 4.24 21.38
N GLY A 97 -0.26 4.26 22.57
CA GLY A 97 -0.19 5.46 23.42
C GLY A 97 0.67 6.56 22.81
N ALA A 98 0.45 7.80 23.26
CA ALA A 98 1.13 9.00 22.78
C ALA A 98 2.67 8.87 22.72
N ASP A 99 3.29 8.25 23.73
CA ASP A 99 4.75 8.03 23.75
C ASP A 99 5.25 7.16 22.60
N THR A 100 4.52 6.11 22.26
CA THR A 100 4.86 5.22 21.16
C THR A 100 4.69 5.94 19.83
N VAL A 101 3.62 6.73 19.68
CA VAL A 101 3.38 7.55 18.48
C VAL A 101 4.48 8.61 18.33
N ARG A 102 4.86 9.32 19.41
CA ARG A 102 5.97 10.27 19.42
C ARG A 102 7.29 9.64 18.99
N LYS A 103 7.60 8.44 19.46
CA LYS A 103 8.79 7.69 19.05
C LYS A 103 8.75 7.35 17.55
N GLY A 104 7.61 6.88 17.06
CA GLY A 104 7.42 6.58 15.63
C GLY A 104 7.60 7.81 14.74
N LEU A 105 6.99 8.93 15.11
CA LEU A 105 7.15 10.20 14.39
C LEU A 105 8.60 10.71 14.43
N ASN A 106 9.28 10.60 15.57
CA ASN A 106 10.71 10.94 15.66
C ASN A 106 11.58 10.10 14.72
N VAL A 107 11.33 8.79 14.64
CA VAL A 107 12.04 7.91 13.71
C VAL A 107 11.77 8.34 12.27
N ALA A 108 10.51 8.54 11.88
CA ALA A 108 10.13 8.99 10.54
C ALA A 108 10.76 10.34 10.18
N CYS A 109 10.79 11.32 11.10
CA CYS A 109 11.46 12.59 10.87
C CYS A 109 12.99 12.44 10.77
N THR A 110 13.59 11.56 11.56
CA THR A 110 15.03 11.28 11.49
C THR A 110 15.39 10.65 10.15
N GLU A 111 14.58 9.70 9.68
CA GLU A 111 14.72 9.09 8.35
C GLU A 111 14.48 10.12 7.25
N LEU A 112 13.51 11.04 7.40
CA LEU A 112 13.31 12.16 6.47
C LEU A 112 14.54 13.07 6.40
N MET A 113 15.19 13.38 7.52
CA MET A 113 16.43 14.16 7.52
C MET A 113 17.60 13.41 6.86
N ALA A 114 17.67 12.09 7.07
CA ALA A 114 18.64 11.25 6.38
C ALA A 114 18.38 11.22 4.86
N LEU A 115 17.11 11.10 4.44
CA LEU A 115 16.69 11.16 3.03
C LEU A 115 17.03 12.53 2.42
N ARG A 116 16.78 13.61 3.15
CA ARG A 116 17.12 14.98 2.74
C ARG A 116 18.61 15.14 2.42
N ALA A 117 19.48 14.54 3.25
CA ALA A 117 20.93 14.58 3.09
C ALA A 117 21.46 13.51 2.12
N ALA A 118 20.63 12.53 1.73
CA ALA A 118 21.05 11.41 0.91
C ALA A 118 21.38 11.85 -0.53
N PRO A 119 22.37 11.23 -1.18
CA PRO A 119 22.60 11.43 -2.60
C PRO A 119 21.43 10.89 -3.44
N PRO A 120 21.17 11.47 -4.62
CA PRO A 120 20.17 10.94 -5.53
C PRO A 120 20.54 9.53 -5.98
N ALA A 121 19.53 8.70 -6.17
CA ALA A 121 19.67 7.38 -6.75
C ALA A 121 20.21 7.46 -8.17
N GLN A 122 21.03 6.47 -8.55
CA GLN A 122 21.49 6.28 -9.91
C GLN A 122 20.69 5.16 -10.54
N ASP A 123 20.68 5.11 -11.87
CA ASP A 123 20.10 3.98 -12.58
C ASP A 123 20.85 2.69 -12.18
N TYR A 124 20.10 1.65 -11.87
CA TYR A 124 20.59 0.42 -11.30
C TYR A 124 19.78 -0.76 -11.86
N THR A 125 20.48 -1.82 -12.26
CA THR A 125 19.84 -3.10 -12.65
C THR A 125 20.59 -4.22 -11.97
N GLY A 126 19.97 -4.97 -11.05
CA GLY A 126 20.57 -6.14 -10.37
C GLY A 126 19.87 -6.51 -9.06
N PRO A 127 20.55 -7.18 -8.10
CA PRO A 127 19.92 -7.73 -6.92
C PRO A 127 19.30 -6.68 -6.00
N VAL A 128 18.04 -6.92 -5.63
CA VAL A 128 17.32 -6.06 -4.67
C VAL A 128 16.69 -6.93 -3.59
N LEU A 129 17.05 -6.62 -2.34
CA LEU A 129 16.44 -7.22 -1.15
C LEU A 129 15.38 -6.28 -0.59
N PHE A 130 14.14 -6.76 -0.49
CA PHE A 130 13.08 -6.10 0.27
C PHE A 130 13.04 -6.71 1.66
N GLU A 131 13.29 -5.89 2.67
CA GLU A 131 13.02 -6.31 4.05
C GLU A 131 11.51 -6.51 4.25
N ALA A 132 11.12 -7.32 5.25
CA ALA A 132 9.75 -7.79 5.41
C ALA A 132 8.69 -6.66 5.42
N ARG A 133 9.00 -5.51 6.04
CA ARG A 133 8.14 -4.30 6.01
C ARG A 133 7.91 -3.80 4.59
N ALA A 134 8.97 -3.67 3.79
CA ALA A 134 8.87 -3.26 2.39
C ALA A 134 8.19 -4.32 1.53
N ALA A 135 8.51 -5.60 1.74
CA ALA A 135 7.95 -6.71 0.99
C ALA A 135 6.42 -6.82 1.16
N ALA A 136 5.91 -6.67 2.39
CA ALA A 136 4.48 -6.71 2.65
C ALA A 136 3.74 -5.53 1.97
N SER A 137 4.28 -4.31 2.03
CA SER A 137 3.72 -3.15 1.33
C SER A 137 3.82 -3.29 -0.20
N LEU A 138 4.90 -3.88 -0.71
CA LEU A 138 5.05 -4.20 -2.13
C LEU A 138 3.95 -5.17 -2.59
N LEU A 139 3.72 -6.24 -1.85
CA LEU A 139 2.69 -7.23 -2.19
C LEU A 139 1.28 -6.64 -2.13
N ALA A 140 1.02 -5.71 -1.20
CA ALA A 140 -0.25 -4.96 -1.17
C ALA A 140 -0.53 -4.25 -2.51
N GLN A 141 0.51 -3.66 -3.11
CA GLN A 141 0.42 -2.98 -4.41
C GLN A 141 0.29 -3.96 -5.58
N VAL A 142 1.12 -5.02 -5.60
CA VAL A 142 1.21 -5.93 -6.74
C VAL A 142 0.04 -6.92 -6.79
N LEU A 143 -0.36 -7.46 -5.64
CA LEU A 143 -1.38 -8.51 -5.57
C LEU A 143 -2.80 -7.97 -5.49
N GLY A 144 -3.02 -6.73 -5.01
CA GLY A 144 -4.33 -6.09 -4.94
C GLY A 144 -5.19 -6.25 -6.21
N PRO A 145 -4.72 -5.84 -7.40
CA PRO A 145 -5.45 -6.06 -8.65
C PRO A 145 -5.39 -7.51 -9.14
N ALA A 146 -4.33 -8.25 -8.82
CA ALA A 146 -4.09 -9.60 -9.36
C ALA A 146 -5.07 -10.63 -8.80
N VAL A 147 -5.47 -10.48 -7.54
CA VAL A 147 -6.37 -11.43 -6.88
C VAL A 147 -7.85 -11.10 -7.12
N ASN A 148 -8.15 -9.98 -7.78
CA ASN A 148 -9.49 -9.52 -8.03
C ASN A 148 -10.12 -10.24 -9.24
N GLY A 149 -11.18 -11.02 -9.00
CA GLY A 149 -11.90 -11.75 -10.04
C GLY A 149 -12.99 -10.96 -10.76
N ALA A 150 -13.12 -9.65 -10.50
CA ALA A 150 -14.07 -8.80 -11.19
C ALA A 150 -13.77 -8.74 -12.70
N ARG A 151 -14.84 -8.65 -13.49
CA ARG A 151 -14.70 -8.39 -14.92
C ARG A 151 -14.08 -7.01 -15.15
N PRO A 152 -13.19 -6.87 -16.14
CA PRO A 152 -12.66 -5.57 -16.52
C PRO A 152 -13.78 -4.58 -16.87
N PRO A 153 -13.57 -3.27 -16.63
CA PRO A 153 -14.51 -2.25 -17.03
C PRO A 153 -14.69 -2.26 -18.56
N ILE A 154 -15.94 -2.31 -19.01
CA ILE A 154 -16.27 -2.21 -20.43
C ILE A 154 -16.28 -0.72 -20.80
N SER A 155 -15.44 -0.34 -21.74
CA SER A 155 -15.37 1.02 -22.29
C SER A 155 -15.74 0.99 -23.78
N PHE A 156 -16.47 2.01 -24.25
CA PHE A 156 -16.77 2.18 -25.68
C PHE A 156 -15.54 2.61 -26.51
N SER A 157 -14.41 2.90 -25.86
CA SER A 157 -13.13 3.22 -26.49
C SER A 157 -12.10 2.13 -26.18
N PRO A 158 -11.61 1.39 -27.20
CA PRO A 158 -10.55 0.40 -27.04
C PRO A 158 -9.26 0.97 -26.44
N VAL A 159 -8.94 2.24 -26.74
CA VAL A 159 -7.78 2.94 -26.18
C VAL A 159 -7.94 3.15 -24.68
N LEU A 160 -9.13 3.57 -24.24
CA LEU A 160 -9.42 3.74 -22.81
C LEU A 160 -9.46 2.40 -22.08
N GLU A 161 -9.96 1.33 -22.72
CA GLU A 161 -9.94 -0.03 -22.15
C GLU A 161 -8.50 -0.54 -21.95
N GLN A 162 -7.63 -0.33 -22.95
CA GLN A 162 -6.22 -0.70 -22.86
C GLN A 162 -5.51 0.12 -21.77
N MET A 163 -5.78 1.43 -21.68
CA MET A 163 -5.25 2.28 -20.63
C MET A 163 -5.68 1.78 -19.25
N LEU A 164 -6.99 1.63 -19.00
CA LEU A 164 -7.52 1.16 -17.72
C LEU A 164 -6.97 -0.21 -17.34
N SER A 165 -6.83 -1.12 -18.30
CA SER A 165 -6.21 -2.43 -18.08
C SER A 165 -4.75 -2.29 -17.63
N GLY A 166 -3.98 -1.41 -18.28
CA GLY A 166 -2.60 -1.09 -17.92
C GLY A 166 -2.44 -0.38 -16.57
N LEU A 167 -3.53 0.12 -15.97
CA LEU A 167 -3.55 0.74 -14.65
C LEU A 167 -4.14 -0.19 -13.57
N GLY A 168 -4.27 -1.49 -13.87
CA GLY A 168 -4.81 -2.50 -12.96
C GLY A 168 -6.34 -2.53 -12.89
N GLY A 169 -7.03 -1.99 -13.89
CA GLY A 169 -8.46 -2.20 -14.10
C GLY A 169 -8.81 -3.64 -14.51
N LYS A 170 -7.80 -4.47 -14.80
CA LYS A 170 -7.92 -5.90 -15.09
C LYS A 170 -6.85 -6.67 -14.32
N SER A 171 -7.24 -7.81 -13.74
CA SER A 171 -6.28 -8.77 -13.16
C SER A 171 -5.38 -9.39 -14.25
N ASP A 172 -4.07 -9.40 -13.99
CA ASP A 172 -3.08 -10.15 -14.78
C ASP A 172 -3.16 -11.68 -14.60
N TRP A 173 -3.96 -12.14 -13.64
CA TRP A 173 -4.20 -13.56 -13.36
C TRP A 173 -5.51 -14.08 -13.97
N LEU A 174 -6.36 -13.18 -14.46
CA LEU A 174 -7.60 -13.56 -15.13
C LEU A 174 -7.36 -14.53 -16.29
N GLY A 175 -8.11 -15.63 -16.34
CA GLY A 175 -7.98 -16.70 -17.33
C GLY A 175 -6.75 -17.58 -17.12
N ARG A 176 -6.06 -17.48 -15.97
CA ARG A 176 -4.85 -18.26 -15.66
C ARG A 176 -5.05 -19.27 -14.53
N LEU A 177 -6.29 -19.65 -14.23
CA LEU A 177 -6.57 -20.72 -13.28
C LEU A 177 -5.80 -22.00 -13.62
N GLY A 178 -5.20 -22.62 -12.61
CA GLY A 178 -4.34 -23.80 -12.75
C GLY A 178 -2.95 -23.51 -13.30
N ALA A 179 -2.64 -22.26 -13.70
CA ALA A 179 -1.30 -21.89 -14.13
C ALA A 179 -0.39 -21.50 -12.97
N ARG A 180 0.92 -21.66 -13.16
CA ARG A 180 1.92 -21.14 -12.23
C ARG A 180 1.99 -19.61 -12.29
N VAL A 181 1.76 -18.97 -11.15
CA VAL A 181 1.78 -17.51 -10.95
C VAL A 181 2.77 -17.06 -9.87
N LEU A 182 3.26 -17.97 -9.03
CA LEU A 182 4.29 -17.74 -8.00
C LEU A 182 5.30 -18.91 -7.98
N PRO A 183 6.38 -18.85 -7.16
CA PRO A 183 7.28 -19.97 -6.98
C PRO A 183 6.56 -21.19 -6.38
N PRO A 184 7.02 -22.43 -6.66
CA PRO A 184 6.32 -23.65 -6.22
C PRO A 184 6.24 -23.82 -4.71
N SER A 185 7.11 -23.14 -3.96
CA SER A 185 7.13 -23.13 -2.50
C SER A 185 6.09 -22.20 -1.88
N VAL A 186 5.47 -21.30 -2.66
CA VAL A 186 4.64 -20.20 -2.15
C VAL A 186 3.16 -20.53 -2.18
N THR A 187 2.47 -20.26 -1.07
CA THR A 187 1.02 -20.31 -0.93
C THR A 187 0.51 -18.97 -0.44
N VAL A 188 -0.56 -18.46 -1.06
CA VAL A 188 -1.20 -17.19 -0.72
C VAL A 188 -2.67 -17.44 -0.42
N VAL A 189 -3.10 -16.96 0.74
CA VAL A 189 -4.46 -17.09 1.26
C VAL A 189 -4.99 -15.72 1.62
N ASP A 190 -6.25 -15.43 1.34
CA ASP A 190 -6.97 -14.30 1.93
C ASP A 190 -7.97 -14.84 2.97
N ASP A 191 -7.88 -14.38 4.22
CA ASP A 191 -8.68 -14.90 5.33
C ASP A 191 -9.37 -13.77 6.12
N PRO A 192 -10.63 -13.42 5.77
CA PRO A 192 -11.41 -12.42 6.50
C PRO A 192 -11.69 -12.78 7.96
N GLY A 193 -11.55 -14.06 8.35
CA GLY A 193 -11.79 -14.55 9.70
C GLY A 193 -10.57 -14.43 10.62
N ALA A 194 -9.38 -14.26 10.07
CA ALA A 194 -8.13 -14.19 10.83
C ALA A 194 -8.10 -12.95 11.75
N LYS A 195 -7.65 -13.15 12.99
CA LYS A 195 -7.57 -12.09 14.01
C LYS A 195 -6.16 -11.53 14.16
N GLU A 196 -5.17 -12.40 14.09
CA GLU A 196 -3.77 -12.08 14.32
C GLU A 196 -2.88 -12.97 13.44
N SER A 197 -1.66 -12.50 13.20
CA SER A 197 -0.60 -13.27 12.58
C SER A 197 0.71 -12.94 13.28
N ASN A 198 1.47 -13.95 13.71
CA ASN A 198 2.72 -13.79 14.46
C ASN A 198 2.62 -12.82 15.66
N GLY A 199 1.50 -12.86 16.39
CA GLY A 199 1.24 -12.00 17.55
C GLY A 199 0.87 -10.55 17.23
N ALA A 200 0.81 -10.16 15.96
CA ALA A 200 0.31 -8.85 15.54
C ALA A 200 -1.14 -8.94 15.07
N SER A 201 -1.96 -7.97 15.48
CA SER A 201 -3.38 -7.90 15.11
C SER A 201 -3.54 -7.62 13.61
N LEU A 202 -4.53 -8.28 12.99
CA LEU A 202 -4.96 -8.03 11.63
C LEU A 202 -6.18 -7.11 11.64
N ILE A 203 -6.26 -6.17 10.69
CA ILE A 203 -7.34 -5.16 10.67
C ILE A 203 -8.39 -5.41 9.59
N GLY A 204 -8.16 -6.33 8.66
CA GLY A 204 -9.06 -6.65 7.55
C GLY A 204 -10.21 -7.60 7.91
N ARG A 205 -10.48 -7.82 9.20
CA ARG A 205 -11.44 -8.83 9.67
C ARG A 205 -12.90 -8.42 9.46
N TYR A 206 -13.72 -9.35 8.96
CA TYR A 206 -15.19 -9.22 8.92
C TYR A 206 -15.86 -10.61 8.79
N SER A 207 -17.14 -10.70 9.13
CA SER A 207 -17.91 -11.96 9.03
C SER A 207 -18.80 -12.03 7.78
N VAL A 208 -19.21 -10.87 7.28
CA VAL A 208 -20.11 -10.72 6.13
C VAL A 208 -19.60 -9.54 5.33
N ASP A 209 -19.58 -9.68 4.01
CA ASP A 209 -19.19 -8.59 3.12
C ASP A 209 -20.32 -7.55 2.94
N ASP A 210 -20.06 -6.54 2.13
CA ASP A 210 -20.98 -5.42 1.92
C ASP A 210 -22.15 -5.75 0.97
N GLU A 211 -22.18 -6.97 0.45
CA GLU A 211 -23.27 -7.51 -0.37
C GLU A 211 -24.11 -8.57 0.36
N GLY A 212 -23.79 -8.81 1.64
CA GLY A 212 -24.51 -9.74 2.51
C GLY A 212 -24.11 -11.20 2.35
N VAL A 213 -22.93 -11.46 1.78
CA VAL A 213 -22.37 -12.81 1.61
C VAL A 213 -21.40 -13.11 2.76
N ARG A 214 -21.53 -14.30 3.35
CA ARG A 214 -20.64 -14.73 4.44
C ARG A 214 -19.20 -14.79 3.93
N ALA A 215 -18.30 -14.16 4.66
CA ALA A 215 -16.87 -14.13 4.36
C ALA A 215 -16.27 -15.54 4.42
N GLN A 216 -15.43 -15.88 3.46
CA GLN A 216 -14.78 -17.19 3.36
C GLN A 216 -13.27 -17.03 3.29
N LYS A 217 -12.54 -17.97 3.87
CA LYS A 217 -11.11 -18.11 3.63
C LYS A 217 -10.88 -18.64 2.22
N VAL A 218 -10.11 -17.93 1.41
CA VAL A 218 -9.85 -18.27 0.00
C VAL A 218 -8.38 -18.57 -0.19
N THR A 219 -8.07 -19.78 -0.67
CA THR A 219 -6.74 -20.11 -1.18
C THR A 219 -6.61 -19.58 -2.60
N LEU A 220 -5.91 -18.46 -2.75
CA LEU A 220 -5.69 -17.80 -4.03
C LEU A 220 -4.63 -18.54 -4.83
N VAL A 221 -3.49 -18.85 -4.19
CA VAL A 221 -2.37 -19.58 -4.80
C VAL A 221 -1.98 -20.71 -3.87
N GLU A 222 -1.82 -21.91 -4.41
CA GLU A 222 -1.34 -23.09 -3.68
C GLU A 222 -0.10 -23.65 -4.40
N ASN A 223 1.03 -23.70 -3.70
CA ASN A 223 2.30 -24.20 -4.24
C ASN A 223 2.66 -23.57 -5.60
N GLY A 224 2.52 -22.25 -5.68
CA GLY A 224 2.78 -21.46 -6.89
C GLY A 224 1.67 -21.49 -7.95
N ILE A 225 0.64 -22.32 -7.80
CA ILE A 225 -0.44 -22.51 -8.78
C ILE A 225 -1.67 -21.69 -8.39
N LEU A 226 -2.21 -20.90 -9.33
CA LEU A 226 -3.44 -20.14 -9.12
C LEU A 226 -4.64 -21.09 -8.95
N LYS A 227 -5.36 -20.95 -7.83
CA LYS A 227 -6.51 -21.79 -7.46
C LYS A 227 -7.81 -21.01 -7.36
N GLY A 228 -7.74 -19.73 -7.02
CA GLY A 228 -8.91 -18.92 -6.74
C GLY A 228 -8.68 -17.43 -6.96
N GLU A 229 -9.78 -16.71 -6.96
CA GLU A 229 -9.84 -15.26 -7.03
C GLU A 229 -10.79 -14.75 -5.93
N LEU A 230 -10.64 -13.49 -5.53
CA LEU A 230 -11.61 -12.82 -4.66
C LEU A 230 -12.83 -12.45 -5.49
N MET A 231 -14.02 -12.71 -4.96
CA MET A 231 -15.27 -12.60 -5.69
C MET A 231 -16.33 -11.83 -4.90
N SER A 232 -17.00 -10.93 -5.62
CA SER A 232 -18.27 -10.29 -5.27
C SER A 232 -19.44 -11.14 -5.78
N ARG A 233 -20.67 -10.70 -5.55
CA ARG A 233 -21.88 -11.29 -6.18
C ARG A 233 -21.92 -11.09 -7.69
N ARG A 234 -21.23 -10.07 -8.22
CA ARG A 234 -21.05 -9.92 -9.66
C ARG A 234 -20.17 -11.07 -10.18
N PRO A 235 -20.66 -11.92 -11.11
CA PRO A 235 -19.88 -13.01 -11.68
C PRO A 235 -18.61 -12.49 -12.38
N GLY A 236 -17.51 -13.18 -12.13
CA GLY A 236 -16.23 -12.94 -12.79
C GLY A 236 -16.17 -13.58 -14.18
N SER A 237 -14.95 -13.70 -14.69
CA SER A 237 -14.71 -14.49 -15.91
C SER A 237 -14.54 -15.97 -15.58
N ASP A 238 -13.82 -16.28 -14.51
CA ASP A 238 -13.41 -17.64 -14.16
C ASP A 238 -14.27 -18.29 -13.06
N PHE A 239 -14.96 -17.48 -12.26
CA PHE A 239 -15.90 -17.91 -11.23
C PHE A 239 -17.23 -17.17 -11.35
N ASP A 240 -18.32 -17.85 -11.01
CA ASP A 240 -19.69 -17.33 -11.03
C ASP A 240 -20.29 -17.10 -9.64
N GLN A 241 -19.61 -17.55 -8.58
CA GLN A 241 -20.06 -17.45 -7.19
C GLN A 241 -19.25 -16.44 -6.39
N SER A 242 -19.92 -15.73 -5.47
CA SER A 242 -19.25 -14.91 -4.46
C SER A 242 -18.59 -15.78 -3.38
N ASN A 243 -17.46 -15.33 -2.86
CA ASN A 243 -16.79 -15.90 -1.69
C ASN A 243 -16.72 -14.91 -0.53
N GLY A 244 -17.57 -13.88 -0.55
CA GLY A 244 -17.67 -12.91 0.54
C GLY A 244 -16.54 -11.87 0.53
N HIS A 245 -16.12 -11.41 -0.65
CA HIS A 245 -15.13 -10.34 -0.80
C HIS A 245 -15.68 -9.11 -1.53
N GLY A 246 -16.99 -9.03 -1.75
CA GLY A 246 -17.65 -7.83 -2.26
C GLY A 246 -17.65 -6.74 -1.19
N ARG A 247 -16.59 -5.95 -1.11
CA ARG A 247 -16.41 -4.93 -0.08
C ARG A 247 -16.57 -3.52 -0.66
N ALA A 248 -17.06 -2.60 0.14
CA ALA A 248 -17.23 -1.19 -0.19
C ALA A 248 -16.82 -0.31 1.00
N ALA A 249 -16.05 0.75 0.72
CA ALA A 249 -15.89 1.83 1.70
C ALA A 249 -17.13 2.73 1.64
N PHE A 250 -17.86 2.85 2.75
CA PHE A 250 -19.11 3.61 2.85
C PHE A 250 -20.15 3.17 1.80
N LEU A 251 -20.76 4.12 1.08
CA LEU A 251 -21.82 3.86 0.09
C LEU A 251 -21.27 3.71 -1.34
N ASN A 252 -20.00 3.32 -1.49
CA ASN A 252 -19.44 2.98 -2.80
C ASN A 252 -19.98 1.64 -3.32
N ASP A 253 -19.77 1.39 -4.61
CA ASP A 253 -20.06 0.08 -5.20
C ASP A 253 -19.15 -0.99 -4.60
N ALA A 254 -19.75 -2.09 -4.15
CA ALA A 254 -19.02 -3.24 -3.65
C ALA A 254 -18.24 -3.92 -4.77
N LYS A 255 -16.97 -4.23 -4.49
CA LYS A 255 -16.09 -4.93 -5.43
C LYS A 255 -15.18 -5.93 -4.72
N PRO A 256 -14.68 -6.96 -5.42
CA PRO A 256 -13.76 -7.90 -4.85
C PRO A 256 -12.51 -7.19 -4.30
N THR A 257 -12.29 -7.27 -3.01
CA THR A 257 -11.21 -6.55 -2.32
C THR A 257 -10.57 -7.45 -1.27
N MET A 258 -9.25 -7.36 -1.12
CA MET A 258 -8.48 -8.14 -0.16
C MET A 258 -8.92 -7.86 1.27
N SER A 259 -8.75 -8.85 2.15
CA SER A 259 -8.98 -8.71 3.59
C SER A 259 -7.66 -8.83 4.35
N ASN A 260 -7.31 -10.04 4.78
CA ASN A 260 -6.05 -10.39 5.39
C ASN A 260 -5.32 -11.36 4.45
N LEU A 261 -4.46 -10.82 3.61
CA LEU A 261 -3.66 -11.59 2.67
C LEU A 261 -2.42 -12.14 3.40
N ILE A 262 -2.25 -13.45 3.38
CA ILE A 262 -1.17 -14.15 4.09
C ILE A 262 -0.37 -14.93 3.06
N LEU A 263 0.88 -14.52 2.86
CA LEU A 263 1.85 -15.24 2.06
C LEU A 263 2.71 -16.14 2.96
N THR A 264 2.80 -17.41 2.59
CA THR A 264 3.65 -18.41 3.25
C THR A 264 4.54 -19.10 2.24
N SER A 265 5.71 -19.57 2.68
CA SER A 265 6.62 -20.36 1.86
C SER A 265 7.14 -21.57 2.62
N THR A 266 7.15 -22.73 1.96
CA THR A 266 7.79 -23.96 2.48
C THR A 266 9.31 -23.92 2.34
N GLU A 267 9.82 -23.13 1.40
CA GLU A 267 11.25 -22.86 1.22
C GLU A 267 11.55 -21.43 1.67
N HIS A 268 12.23 -21.30 2.79
CA HIS A 268 12.59 -20.02 3.38
C HIS A 268 13.96 -20.06 4.04
N LEU A 269 14.57 -18.89 4.18
CA LEU A 269 15.88 -18.67 4.80
C LEU A 269 15.70 -17.85 6.07
N SER A 270 16.63 -17.99 7.02
CA SER A 270 16.74 -17.01 8.10
C SER A 270 17.11 -15.64 7.52
N PRO A 271 16.82 -14.50 8.19
CA PRO A 271 17.18 -13.18 7.68
C PRO A 271 18.69 -13.04 7.44
N ALA A 272 19.50 -13.69 8.27
CA ALA A 272 20.95 -13.73 8.12
C ALA A 272 21.38 -14.51 6.87
N ASP A 273 20.78 -15.68 6.62
CA ASP A 273 21.08 -16.49 5.43
C ASP A 273 20.57 -15.83 4.15
N LEU A 274 19.41 -15.17 4.21
CA LEU A 274 18.88 -14.39 3.09
C LEU A 274 19.78 -13.20 2.77
N LYS A 275 20.24 -12.45 3.80
CA LYS A 275 21.21 -11.36 3.62
C LYS A 275 22.53 -11.88 3.07
N LYS A 276 23.01 -13.03 3.54
CA LYS A 276 24.21 -13.69 2.98
C LYS A 276 24.01 -14.02 1.49
N LYS A 277 22.90 -14.66 1.13
CA LYS A 277 22.57 -14.96 -0.27
C LYS A 277 22.51 -13.70 -1.12
N PHE A 278 21.88 -12.63 -0.63
CA PHE A 278 21.84 -11.33 -1.29
C PHE A 278 23.25 -10.76 -1.55
N LEU A 279 24.12 -10.76 -0.55
CA LEU A 279 25.50 -10.30 -0.71
C LEU A 279 26.30 -11.17 -1.67
N ASP A 280 26.09 -12.49 -1.66
CA ASP A 280 26.74 -13.42 -2.59
C ASP A 280 26.27 -13.17 -4.04
N SER A 281 24.97 -12.96 -4.26
CA SER A 281 24.44 -12.53 -5.57
C SER A 281 25.05 -11.19 -5.99
N CYS A 282 25.22 -10.26 -5.04
CA CYS A 282 25.84 -8.96 -5.30
C CYS A 282 27.29 -9.07 -5.77
N ARG A 283 28.08 -9.97 -5.17
CA ARG A 283 29.48 -10.23 -5.57
C ARG A 283 29.59 -10.96 -6.90
N ALA A 284 28.61 -11.79 -7.22
CA ALA A 284 28.59 -12.55 -8.46
C ALA A 284 28.35 -11.67 -9.70
N GLU A 285 27.69 -10.53 -9.53
CA GLU A 285 27.51 -9.56 -10.61
C GLU A 285 28.83 -8.88 -11.02
N ARG A 286 29.21 -9.05 -12.28
CA ARG A 286 30.42 -8.45 -12.85
C ARG A 286 30.18 -6.98 -13.18
N ARG A 287 30.22 -6.12 -12.16
CA ARG A 287 30.19 -4.65 -12.31
C ARG A 287 31.56 -4.04 -12.19
N SER A 288 31.71 -2.82 -12.71
CA SER A 288 32.93 -2.04 -12.50
C SER A 288 33.16 -1.82 -10.99
N GLU A 289 34.43 -1.71 -10.56
CA GLU A 289 34.78 -1.55 -9.13
C GLU A 289 34.10 -0.34 -8.45
N ARG A 290 33.66 0.67 -9.22
CA ARG A 290 32.94 1.85 -8.73
C ARG A 290 31.44 1.63 -8.52
N GLU A 291 30.90 0.51 -8.97
CA GLU A 291 29.46 0.17 -9.01
C GLU A 291 29.12 -1.12 -8.26
N GLN A 292 30.06 -1.66 -7.47
CA GLN A 292 29.84 -2.86 -6.65
C GLN A 292 29.02 -2.53 -5.40
N TYR A 293 27.78 -2.12 -5.59
CA TYR A 293 26.76 -2.07 -4.54
C TYR A 293 25.49 -2.76 -5.04
N CYS A 294 24.65 -3.20 -4.10
CA CYS A 294 23.30 -3.66 -4.38
C CYS A 294 22.29 -2.87 -3.54
N LEU A 295 21.01 -3.03 -3.82
CA LEU A 295 19.97 -2.24 -3.16
C LEU A 295 19.22 -3.05 -2.11
N VAL A 296 19.00 -2.42 -0.96
CA VAL A 296 18.05 -2.88 0.05
C VAL A 296 16.93 -1.87 0.16
N VAL A 297 15.69 -2.33 0.08
CA VAL A 297 14.49 -1.52 0.31
C VAL A 297 13.93 -1.88 1.67
N ARG A 298 13.91 -0.91 2.59
CA ARG A 298 13.38 -1.08 3.95
C ARG A 298 11.93 -0.66 4.09
N GLU A 299 11.51 0.31 3.30
CA GLU A 299 10.16 0.83 3.31
C GLU A 299 9.72 1.24 1.92
N MET A 300 8.48 0.92 1.58
CA MET A 300 7.79 1.41 0.40
C MET A 300 6.97 2.64 0.78
N ASP A 301 6.83 3.57 -0.17
CA ASP A 301 6.00 4.74 0.06
C ASP A 301 4.51 4.39 0.10
N ASN A 302 3.75 5.22 0.83
CA ASN A 302 2.29 5.22 0.80
C ASN A 302 1.81 6.61 0.33
N PRO A 303 1.64 6.79 -0.98
CA PRO A 303 1.20 8.03 -1.62
C PRO A 303 -0.10 8.65 -1.10
N ALA A 304 -0.95 7.87 -0.42
CA ALA A 304 -2.20 8.37 0.15
C ALA A 304 -1.97 9.12 1.47
N LEU A 305 -0.84 8.87 2.14
CA LEU A 305 -0.48 9.45 3.44
C LEU A 305 0.73 10.36 3.34
N SER A 306 1.68 10.04 2.47
CA SER A 306 2.78 10.93 2.14
C SER A 306 2.24 12.16 1.42
N LEU A 307 2.76 13.32 1.78
CA LEU A 307 2.38 14.61 1.19
C LEU A 307 3.02 14.73 -0.19
N LEU A 308 2.55 13.94 -1.15
CA LEU A 308 3.11 13.89 -2.49
C LEU A 308 3.16 15.28 -3.12
N HIS A 309 4.31 15.62 -3.68
CA HIS A 309 4.51 16.88 -4.37
C HIS A 309 3.96 16.80 -5.80
N GLN A 310 3.63 17.97 -6.36
CA GLN A 310 3.01 18.07 -7.68
C GLN A 310 3.89 17.46 -8.79
N GLU A 311 5.21 17.59 -8.68
CA GLU A 311 6.16 17.04 -9.65
C GLU A 311 6.20 15.51 -9.61
N ASP A 312 6.32 14.90 -8.43
CA ASP A 312 6.26 13.44 -8.25
C ASP A 312 4.94 12.86 -8.75
N PHE A 313 3.83 13.54 -8.45
CA PHE A 313 2.51 13.17 -8.95
C PHE A 313 2.42 13.32 -10.48
N SER A 314 2.99 14.38 -11.05
CA SER A 314 3.00 14.63 -12.50
C SER A 314 3.87 13.63 -13.24
N GLU A 315 5.03 13.27 -12.71
CA GLU A 315 5.89 12.22 -13.25
C GLU A 315 5.20 10.85 -13.19
N LEU A 316 4.50 10.58 -12.10
CA LEU A 316 3.74 9.35 -11.95
C LEU A 316 2.59 9.32 -12.97
N LEU A 317 1.83 10.41 -13.11
CA LEU A 317 0.82 10.54 -14.17
C LEU A 317 1.43 10.42 -15.58
N ALA A 318 2.63 10.95 -15.80
CA ALA A 318 3.33 10.83 -17.08
C ALA A 318 3.76 9.37 -17.36
N SER A 319 4.25 8.63 -16.35
CA SER A 319 4.58 7.21 -16.52
C SER A 319 3.33 6.36 -16.77
N LEU A 320 2.22 6.71 -16.13
CA LEU A 320 0.90 6.14 -16.38
C LEU A 320 0.42 6.40 -17.83
N ALA A 321 0.54 7.63 -18.31
CA ALA A 321 0.21 8.01 -19.69
C ALA A 321 1.13 7.33 -20.72
N GLY A 322 2.37 7.01 -20.34
CA GLY A 322 3.34 6.26 -21.15
C GLY A 322 3.12 4.73 -21.17
N GLY A 323 2.08 4.21 -20.51
CA GLY A 323 1.74 2.79 -20.51
C GLY A 323 2.53 1.92 -19.51
N ALA A 324 3.25 2.53 -18.55
CA ALA A 324 4.05 1.81 -17.54
C ALA A 324 3.25 1.37 -16.28
N GLY A 325 1.93 1.55 -16.28
CA GLY A 325 1.11 1.57 -15.06
C GLY A 325 0.99 0.30 -14.21
N THR A 326 1.51 -0.86 -14.64
CA THR A 326 1.44 -2.09 -13.82
C THR A 326 2.73 -2.43 -13.09
N GLY A 327 3.83 -1.71 -13.33
CA GLY A 327 5.17 -2.11 -12.84
C GLY A 327 5.91 -1.08 -12.00
N ASP A 328 5.55 0.19 -12.07
CA ASP A 328 6.23 1.25 -11.32
C ASP A 328 5.91 1.15 -9.82
N ARG A 329 6.96 1.17 -8.99
CA ARG A 329 6.86 1.19 -7.52
C ARG A 329 7.72 2.31 -6.94
N LEU A 330 7.22 2.88 -5.85
CA LEU A 330 7.85 3.98 -5.13
C LEU A 330 8.45 3.44 -3.82
N PRO A 331 9.73 3.03 -3.82
CA PRO A 331 10.42 2.75 -2.58
C PRO A 331 10.70 4.08 -1.87
N LEU A 332 10.58 4.09 -0.54
CA LEU A 332 10.77 5.29 0.28
C LEU A 332 12.16 5.29 0.92
N VAL A 333 12.48 4.21 1.63
CA VAL A 333 13.75 4.06 2.35
C VAL A 333 14.60 3.02 1.64
N VAL A 334 15.61 3.49 0.91
CA VAL A 334 16.50 2.65 0.09
C VAL A 334 17.96 2.86 0.48
N TYR A 335 18.70 1.77 0.58
CA TYR A 335 20.12 1.76 0.88
C TYR A 335 20.91 1.07 -0.22
N ARG A 336 22.04 1.68 -0.60
CA ARG A 336 23.14 0.98 -1.24
C ARG A 336 23.86 0.16 -0.17
N VAL A 337 24.12 -1.10 -0.48
CA VAL A 337 24.89 -2.00 0.37
C VAL A 337 26.12 -2.46 -0.40
N TYR A 338 27.29 -2.21 0.19
CA TYR A 338 28.57 -2.57 -0.39
C TYR A 338 29.00 -3.94 0.14
N PRO A 339 29.06 -5.00 -0.68
CA PRO A 339 29.21 -6.38 -0.22
C PRO A 339 30.57 -6.68 0.44
N GLU A 340 31.61 -5.93 0.09
CA GLU A 340 32.96 -6.12 0.64
C GLU A 340 33.14 -5.50 2.03
N THR A 341 32.47 -4.38 2.28
CA THR A 341 32.61 -3.64 3.55
C THR A 341 31.42 -3.81 4.48
N GLY A 342 30.27 -4.24 3.96
CA GLY A 342 29.00 -4.23 4.66
C GLY A 342 28.46 -2.83 4.93
N ARG A 343 29.10 -1.77 4.39
CA ARG A 343 28.64 -0.39 4.54
C ARG A 343 27.28 -0.23 3.87
N GLU A 344 26.40 0.51 4.53
CA GLU A 344 25.10 0.89 4.00
C GLU A 344 25.03 2.42 3.84
N GLU A 345 24.53 2.90 2.70
CA GLU A 345 24.39 4.33 2.40
C GLU A 345 22.98 4.58 1.85
N MET A 346 22.21 5.45 2.51
CA MET A 346 20.86 5.79 2.07
C MET A 346 20.92 6.57 0.74
N ILE A 347 19.95 6.33 -0.14
CA ILE A 347 19.74 7.09 -1.38
C ILE A 347 18.30 7.57 -1.47
N ARG A 348 18.08 8.72 -2.13
CA ARG A 348 16.74 9.28 -2.36
C ARG A 348 16.35 9.29 -3.83
N GLY A 349 15.06 9.43 -4.11
CA GLY A 349 14.55 9.61 -5.47
C GLY A 349 14.79 8.39 -6.36
N SER A 350 14.40 7.20 -5.88
CA SER A 350 14.46 5.97 -6.68
C SER A 350 13.07 5.49 -7.06
N ARG A 351 12.94 4.90 -8.24
CA ARG A 351 11.71 4.27 -8.73
C ARG A 351 12.03 2.90 -9.28
N ILE A 352 11.31 1.88 -8.85
CA ILE A 352 11.46 0.52 -9.36
C ILE A 352 10.54 0.37 -10.57
N ILE A 353 11.06 -0.15 -11.67
CA ILE A 353 10.34 -0.28 -12.94
C ILE A 353 10.03 -1.75 -13.22
N GLY A 354 8.85 -2.04 -13.76
CA GLY A 354 8.50 -3.38 -14.22
C GLY A 354 8.21 -4.41 -13.12
N LEU A 355 8.10 -4.00 -11.85
CA LEU A 355 7.81 -4.87 -10.71
C LEU A 355 6.30 -5.18 -10.63
N ASN A 356 5.87 -6.11 -11.48
CA ASN A 356 4.50 -6.61 -11.57
C ASN A 356 4.40 -8.09 -11.12
N THR A 357 3.20 -8.68 -11.26
CA THR A 357 2.94 -10.07 -10.85
C THR A 357 3.84 -11.10 -11.55
N ARG A 358 4.38 -10.78 -12.73
CA ARG A 358 5.28 -11.68 -13.46
C ARG A 358 6.64 -11.79 -12.79
N ALA A 359 7.14 -10.69 -12.22
CA ALA A 359 8.39 -10.67 -11.47
C ALA A 359 8.31 -11.54 -10.21
N LEU A 360 7.13 -11.62 -9.57
CA LEU A 360 6.90 -12.48 -8.41
C LEU A 360 7.06 -13.97 -8.69
N ARG A 361 7.01 -14.43 -9.96
CA ARG A 361 7.21 -15.85 -10.32
C ARG A 361 8.63 -16.34 -10.04
N ASN A 362 9.60 -15.42 -10.04
CA ASN A 362 11.03 -15.69 -9.99
C ASN A 362 11.67 -15.01 -8.78
N ILE A 363 11.02 -15.12 -7.62
CA ILE A 363 11.61 -14.67 -6.35
C ILE A 363 12.83 -15.55 -6.07
N ALA A 364 13.99 -14.93 -5.89
CA ALA A 364 15.26 -15.60 -5.71
C ALA A 364 15.44 -16.12 -4.28
N GLY A 365 14.85 -15.46 -3.28
CA GLY A 365 14.91 -15.89 -1.90
C GLY A 365 13.75 -15.33 -1.08
N ILE A 366 13.32 -16.10 -0.07
CA ILE A 366 12.21 -15.75 0.81
C ILE A 366 12.70 -15.93 2.25
N GLY A 367 12.46 -14.94 3.10
CA GLY A 367 12.78 -14.99 4.52
C GLY A 367 11.76 -15.78 5.34
N ASN A 368 12.02 -15.97 6.63
CA ASN A 368 11.06 -16.48 7.61
C ASN A 368 10.65 -15.42 8.66
N ASP A 369 10.97 -14.16 8.38
CA ASP A 369 10.72 -12.97 9.18
C ASP A 369 9.44 -12.26 8.76
N SER A 370 8.31 -12.97 8.80
CA SER A 370 7.03 -12.42 8.37
C SER A 370 6.62 -11.17 9.16
N PHE A 371 6.30 -10.10 8.43
CA PHE A 371 5.81 -8.82 8.95
C PHE A 371 4.34 -8.62 8.60
N VAL A 372 3.57 -8.03 9.51
CA VAL A 372 2.17 -7.64 9.28
C VAL A 372 2.12 -6.17 8.87
N TYR A 373 1.83 -5.92 7.61
CA TYR A 373 1.57 -4.59 7.09
C TYR A 373 0.06 -4.33 7.05
N SER A 374 -0.41 -3.45 7.92
CA SER A 374 -1.81 -3.02 7.96
C SER A 374 -1.94 -1.67 7.29
N TYR A 375 -2.94 -1.53 6.43
CA TYR A 375 -3.14 -0.33 5.62
C TYR A 375 -4.61 -0.13 5.23
N MET A 376 -4.90 1.04 4.70
CA MET A 376 -6.19 1.35 4.11
C MET A 376 -6.09 1.14 2.60
N GLN A 377 -6.81 0.14 2.09
CA GLN A 377 -6.84 -0.15 0.67
C GLN A 377 -7.73 0.85 -0.05
N SER A 378 -7.23 1.42 -1.15
CA SER A 378 -8.02 2.36 -1.95
C SER A 378 -9.26 1.69 -2.54
N GLN A 379 -10.33 2.46 -2.65
CA GLN A 379 -11.53 2.06 -3.40
C GLN A 379 -11.69 2.85 -4.70
N ILE A 380 -10.70 3.66 -5.08
CA ILE A 380 -10.69 4.38 -6.36
C ILE A 380 -10.64 3.38 -7.53
N ASN A 381 -11.44 3.63 -8.56
CA ASN A 381 -11.50 2.78 -9.75
C ASN A 381 -10.44 3.18 -10.78
N GLY A 382 -9.94 2.21 -11.54
CA GLY A 382 -9.10 2.45 -12.72
C GLY A 382 -7.61 2.70 -12.46
N PHE A 383 -7.14 2.69 -11.21
CA PHE A 383 -5.72 2.89 -10.86
C PHE A 383 -5.14 1.81 -9.93
N ALA A 384 -5.88 0.73 -9.67
CA ALA A 384 -5.56 -0.27 -8.65
C ALA A 384 -4.21 -0.99 -8.83
N GLY A 385 -3.61 -0.95 -10.03
CA GLY A 385 -2.29 -1.54 -10.32
C GLY A 385 -1.09 -0.63 -10.03
N THR A 386 -1.37 0.57 -9.55
CA THR A 386 -0.38 1.63 -9.27
C THR A 386 -0.22 1.82 -7.77
N ALA A 387 0.90 2.38 -7.32
CA ALA A 387 1.07 2.75 -5.92
C ALA A 387 -0.01 3.75 -5.43
N LEU A 388 -0.46 4.68 -6.31
CA LEU A 388 -1.53 5.65 -6.02
C LEU A 388 -2.90 5.00 -5.82
N GLY A 389 -3.20 3.92 -6.55
CA GLY A 389 -4.49 3.25 -6.48
C GLY A 389 -4.50 2.01 -5.58
N ALA A 390 -3.36 1.59 -5.06
CA ALA A 390 -3.29 0.52 -4.07
C ALA A 390 -3.68 1.03 -2.67
N PHE A 391 -3.28 2.25 -2.34
CA PHE A 391 -3.43 2.82 -1.00
C PHE A 391 -4.47 3.93 -0.94
N GLY A 392 -5.20 3.98 0.16
CA GLY A 392 -6.07 5.06 0.57
C GLY A 392 -5.71 5.53 1.97
N SER A 393 -6.51 6.44 2.51
CA SER A 393 -6.43 6.86 3.91
C SER A 393 -7.57 6.25 4.72
N ALA A 394 -7.47 6.37 6.04
CA ALA A 394 -8.55 6.02 6.97
C ALA A 394 -9.87 6.77 6.68
N GLN A 395 -9.85 7.84 5.89
CA GLN A 395 -11.06 8.56 5.51
C GLN A 395 -11.90 7.82 4.45
N SER A 396 -11.29 7.05 3.55
CA SER A 396 -11.96 6.53 2.35
C SER A 396 -11.52 5.14 1.90
N GLY A 397 -10.59 4.53 2.62
CA GLY A 397 -10.09 3.19 2.32
C GLY A 397 -10.77 2.08 3.12
N LEU A 398 -10.54 0.85 2.68
CA LEU A 398 -10.95 -0.36 3.38
C LEU A 398 -9.80 -0.92 4.21
N PRO A 399 -10.00 -1.25 5.50
CA PRO A 399 -8.99 -1.92 6.30
C PRO A 399 -8.56 -3.24 5.66
N ALA A 400 -7.25 -3.42 5.49
CA ALA A 400 -6.65 -4.64 4.99
C ALA A 400 -5.29 -4.89 5.67
N SER A 401 -4.87 -6.15 5.71
CA SER A 401 -3.55 -6.54 6.21
C SER A 401 -2.87 -7.48 5.21
N VAL A 402 -1.59 -7.27 4.96
CA VAL A 402 -0.74 -8.19 4.20
C VAL A 402 0.35 -8.73 5.12
N VAL A 403 0.49 -10.05 5.16
CA VAL A 403 1.53 -10.75 5.92
C VAL A 403 2.53 -11.33 4.94
N ALA A 404 3.77 -10.86 5.02
CA ALA A 404 4.83 -11.30 4.12
C ALA A 404 6.21 -11.28 4.80
N PRO A 405 7.09 -12.25 4.48
CA PRO A 405 8.50 -12.21 4.87
C PRO A 405 9.33 -11.31 3.95
N SER A 406 10.61 -11.15 4.25
CA SER A 406 11.58 -10.51 3.35
C SER A 406 11.67 -11.26 2.01
N LEU A 407 11.87 -10.53 0.91
CA LEU A 407 11.92 -11.05 -0.46
C LEU A 407 13.18 -10.58 -1.18
N LEU A 408 13.90 -11.51 -1.80
CA LEU A 408 15.07 -11.22 -2.64
C LEU A 408 14.72 -11.43 -4.11
N PHE A 409 15.06 -10.45 -4.94
CA PHE A 409 15.02 -10.54 -6.39
C PHE A 409 16.45 -10.51 -6.93
N ASP A 410 16.76 -11.40 -7.88
CA ASP A 410 18.10 -11.45 -8.50
C ASP A 410 18.37 -10.22 -9.37
N GLU A 411 17.34 -9.70 -10.05
CA GLU A 411 17.48 -8.58 -10.98
C GLU A 411 16.20 -7.74 -10.98
N LEU A 412 16.31 -6.47 -10.59
CA LEU A 412 15.29 -5.45 -10.80
C LEU A 412 15.91 -4.18 -11.37
N GLU A 413 15.14 -3.48 -12.20
CA GLU A 413 15.48 -2.15 -12.69
C GLU A 413 15.00 -1.08 -11.71
N VAL A 414 15.92 -0.22 -11.30
CA VAL A 414 15.68 0.97 -10.48
C VAL A 414 16.20 2.19 -11.22
N ARG A 415 15.36 3.20 -11.38
CA ARG A 415 15.73 4.48 -12.01
C ARG A 415 15.85 5.56 -10.95
N GLY A 416 16.86 6.40 -11.10
CA GLY A 416 16.94 7.66 -10.36
C GLY A 416 15.97 8.70 -10.93
N THR A 417 15.35 9.51 -10.08
CA THR A 417 14.57 10.68 -10.52
C THR A 417 15.50 11.64 -11.26
N ARG A 418 15.13 12.03 -12.49
CA ARG A 418 15.89 12.96 -13.33
C ARG A 418 15.15 14.29 -13.41
N GLY A 419 15.59 15.27 -12.62
CA GLY A 419 15.11 16.64 -12.72
C GLY A 419 15.98 17.57 -11.89
N GLU A 420 16.57 18.60 -12.52
CA GLU A 420 16.99 19.77 -11.77
C GLU A 420 15.71 20.47 -11.31
N ALA A 421 15.48 20.57 -10.01
CA ALA A 421 14.47 21.48 -9.49
C ALA A 421 14.85 22.88 -9.99
N LYS A 422 14.10 23.43 -10.95
CA LYS A 422 14.23 24.85 -11.28
C LYS A 422 13.85 25.60 -10.02
N ARG A 423 14.84 26.16 -9.32
CA ARG A 423 14.58 27.17 -8.28
C ARG A 423 13.64 28.20 -8.89
N LEU A 424 12.40 28.23 -8.43
CA LEU A 424 11.55 29.37 -8.68
C LEU A 424 12.23 30.58 -8.03
N PRO A 425 12.23 31.75 -8.69
CA PRO A 425 12.70 32.98 -8.07
C PRO A 425 11.98 33.17 -6.73
N PRO A 426 12.59 33.77 -5.70
CA PRO A 426 11.89 34.08 -4.47
C PRO A 426 10.68 34.98 -4.80
N ASP A 427 9.47 34.48 -4.54
CA ASP A 427 8.23 35.19 -4.80
C ASP A 427 8.12 36.44 -3.91
N ASP A 428 7.77 37.57 -4.53
CA ASP A 428 7.32 38.80 -3.87
C ASP A 428 6.01 38.49 -3.10
N PRO A 429 5.83 38.86 -1.81
CA PRO A 429 4.68 38.43 -1.00
C PRO A 429 3.29 38.92 -1.47
N SER A 430 3.19 39.60 -2.60
CA SER A 430 1.93 40.13 -3.14
C SER A 430 1.53 39.46 -4.45
N GLU A 431 0.97 38.25 -4.36
CA GLU A 431 -0.05 37.65 -5.24
C GLU A 431 0.08 36.11 -5.26
N VAL A 432 -0.27 35.44 -4.15
CA VAL A 432 -0.58 34.01 -4.22
C VAL A 432 -2.02 33.84 -4.67
N LYS A 433 -2.25 33.78 -5.99
CA LYS A 433 -3.46 33.15 -6.53
C LYS A 433 -3.25 31.64 -6.51
N VAL A 434 -3.70 30.98 -5.45
CA VAL A 434 -3.86 29.53 -5.41
C VAL A 434 -4.88 29.15 -6.49
N PRO A 435 -4.53 28.40 -7.55
CA PRO A 435 -5.54 27.76 -8.37
C PRO A 435 -6.03 26.55 -7.57
N LEU A 436 -7.25 26.68 -7.04
CA LEU A 436 -8.01 25.61 -6.42
C LEU A 436 -8.33 24.56 -7.50
N LEU A 437 -7.40 23.66 -7.84
CA LEU A 437 -7.77 22.40 -8.48
C LEU A 437 -8.28 21.48 -7.38
N ALA A 438 -9.59 21.62 -7.14
CA ALA A 438 -10.37 20.64 -6.43
C ALA A 438 -10.16 19.26 -7.08
N LEU A 439 -9.58 18.33 -6.32
CA LEU A 439 -9.86 16.92 -6.52
C LEU A 439 -11.38 16.80 -6.41
N VAL A 440 -12.04 16.49 -7.52
CA VAL A 440 -13.46 16.15 -7.54
C VAL A 440 -13.63 14.94 -6.64
N ALA A 441 -14.04 15.21 -5.41
CA ALA A 441 -14.80 14.27 -4.62
C ALA A 441 -15.97 13.82 -5.50
N MET A 442 -16.04 12.53 -5.82
CA MET A 442 -17.32 11.92 -6.16
C MET A 442 -18.18 11.90 -4.90
N SER A 443 -18.71 13.08 -4.57
CA SER A 443 -19.81 13.31 -3.66
C SER A 443 -21.09 13.26 -4.50
N GLN A 444 -21.66 12.07 -4.67
CA GLN A 444 -23.09 11.99 -4.96
C GLN A 444 -23.86 12.25 -3.66
N THR A 445 -23.93 13.52 -3.26
CA THR A 445 -25.01 14.00 -2.39
C THR A 445 -26.17 14.42 -3.28
N GLY A 446 -27.00 13.45 -3.66
CA GLY A 446 -28.32 13.72 -4.20
C GLY A 446 -29.26 14.17 -3.09
N LYS A 447 -29.38 15.48 -2.87
CA LYS A 447 -30.55 16.11 -2.27
C LYS A 447 -30.80 17.44 -2.96
N ASP A 448 -31.73 17.41 -3.90
CA ASP A 448 -32.83 18.39 -4.03
C ASP A 448 -33.32 18.40 -5.48
N ASN A 449 -34.36 17.59 -5.74
CA ASN A 449 -35.45 17.91 -6.66
C ASN A 449 -36.55 16.84 -6.52
N LEU A 450 -37.41 17.04 -5.52
CA LEU A 450 -38.77 16.51 -5.49
C LEU A 450 -39.69 17.64 -5.03
N ARG A 451 -40.27 18.33 -6.01
CA ARG A 451 -41.63 18.88 -5.96
C ARG A 451 -42.35 18.42 -7.21
#